data_AF-A0A7T3DHJ0-F1
#
_entry.id   AF-A0A7T3DHJ0-F1
#
_cell.length_a   1.000
_cell.length_b   1.000
_cell.length_c   1.000
_cell.angle_alpha   90.00
_cell.angle_beta   90.00
_cell.angle_gamma   90.00
#
_symmetry.space_group_name_H-M   'P 1'
#
loop_
_entity.id
_entity.type
_entity.pdbx_description
1 polymer ?
#
loop_
_entity_poly.entity_id
_entity_poly.type
_entity_poly.pdbx_seq_one_letter_code
_entity_poly.pdbx_strand_id
1 'polypeptide(L)'
;MNLKELLAAKAALDAEIASARKIESADALRRVHALVSEFGFTSQQVFPLVGTRSKEKKKGEAKFRNPQTGETWSGRGKQPRWLEGKNREDFVIETPDTAARQSGPFLAEMAAAAGRNWPNR
;
A
#
# COMPACT_ATOMS: atom_id res chain seq x y z
N MET A 1 -7.90 42.11 -25.52
CA MET A 1 -7.86 40.85 -24.75
C MET A 1 -8.47 41.07 -23.38
N ASN A 2 -9.66 40.51 -23.16
CA ASN A 2 -10.31 40.48 -21.86
C ASN A 2 -10.04 39.14 -21.14
N LEU A 3 -10.28 39.06 -19.83
CA LEU A 3 -10.02 37.88 -18.99
C LEU A 3 -10.61 36.58 -19.58
N LYS A 4 -11.84 36.66 -20.12
CA LYS A 4 -12.52 35.52 -20.75
C LYS A 4 -11.75 34.97 -21.95
N GLU A 5 -11.15 35.84 -22.76
CA GLU A 5 -10.38 35.44 -23.94
C GLU A 5 -9.05 34.78 -23.54
N LEU A 6 -8.39 35.29 -22.49
CA LEU A 6 -7.16 34.72 -21.97
C LEU A 6 -7.38 33.31 -21.40
N LEU A 7 -8.50 33.09 -20.71
CA LEU A 7 -8.87 31.76 -20.21
C LEU A 7 -9.20 30.79 -21.34
N ALA A 8 -9.92 31.23 -22.37
CA ALA A 8 -10.21 30.42 -23.55
C ALA A 8 -8.94 30.02 -24.32
N ALA A 9 -8.01 30.96 -24.50
CA ALA A 9 -6.71 30.70 -25.13
C ALA A 9 -5.88 29.70 -24.32
N LYS A 10 -5.86 29.82 -22.98
CA LYS A 10 -5.20 28.84 -22.11
C LYS A 10 -5.79 27.45 -22.26
N ALA A 11 -7.12 27.31 -22.25
CA ALA A 11 -7.77 26.02 -22.39
C ALA A 11 -7.48 25.36 -23.75
N ALA A 12 -7.43 26.15 -24.83
CA ALA A 12 -7.05 25.66 -26.15
C ALA A 12 -5.60 25.15 -26.18
N LEU A 13 -4.67 25.90 -25.61
CA LEU A 13 -3.26 25.50 -25.51
C LEU A 13 -3.07 24.25 -24.64
N ASP A 14 -3.77 24.15 -23.51
CA ASP A 14 -3.74 22.95 -22.66
C ASP A 14 -4.25 21.70 -23.41
N ALA A 15 -5.31 21.85 -24.22
CA ALA A 15 -5.84 20.75 -25.04
C ALA A 15 -4.86 20.32 -26.14
N GLU A 16 -4.18 21.27 -26.77
CA GLU A 16 -3.14 21.01 -27.76
C GLU A 16 -1.93 20.31 -27.14
N ILE A 17 -1.44 20.81 -26.00
CA ILE A 17 -0.35 20.18 -25.23
C ILE A 17 -0.73 18.75 -24.84
N ALA A 18 -1.95 18.53 -24.35
CA ALA A 18 -2.40 17.19 -23.98
C ALA A 18 -2.43 16.24 -25.19
N SER A 19 -2.83 16.74 -26.35
CA SER A 19 -2.85 15.96 -27.61
C SER A 19 -1.44 15.64 -28.08
N ALA A 20 -0.53 16.63 -28.06
CA ALA A 20 0.87 16.44 -28.40
C ALA A 20 1.56 15.42 -27.48
N ARG A 21 1.33 15.50 -26.16
CA ARG A 21 1.89 14.52 -25.20
C ARG A 21 1.38 13.10 -25.43
N LYS A 22 0.13 12.92 -25.87
CA LYS A 22 -0.40 11.59 -26.22
C LYS A 22 0.28 11.02 -27.48
N ILE A 23 0.55 11.87 -28.47
CA ILE A 23 1.25 11.46 -29.68
C ILE A 23 2.69 11.10 -29.34
N GLU A 24 3.38 11.95 -28.59
CA GLU A 24 4.77 11.74 -28.17
C GLU A 24 4.90 10.50 -27.28
N SER A 25 3.97 10.27 -26.35
CA SER A 25 4.00 9.07 -25.52
C SER A 25 3.74 7.79 -26.31
N ALA A 26 2.85 7.83 -27.31
CA ALA A 26 2.62 6.70 -28.20
C ALA A 26 3.86 6.39 -29.05
N ASP A 27 4.56 7.41 -29.54
CA ASP A 27 5.83 7.24 -30.27
C ASP A 27 6.93 6.68 -29.37
N ALA A 28 7.06 7.19 -28.14
CA ALA A 28 8.00 6.66 -27.15
C ALA A 28 7.73 5.17 -26.85
N LEU A 29 6.47 4.77 -26.67
CA LEU A 29 6.10 3.36 -26.46
C LEU A 29 6.46 2.48 -27.67
N ARG A 30 6.26 2.97 -28.90
CA ARG A 30 6.68 2.24 -30.11
C ARG A 30 8.18 2.01 -30.14
N ARG A 31 8.98 3.03 -29.80
CA ARG A 31 10.45 2.90 -29.73
C ARG A 31 10.88 1.90 -28.66
N VAL A 32 10.27 1.95 -27.48
CA VAL A 32 10.54 0.98 -26.40
C VAL A 32 10.20 -0.44 -26.87
N HIS A 33 9.03 -0.65 -27.47
CA HIS A 33 8.66 -1.98 -27.99
C HIS A 33 9.61 -2.47 -29.09
N ALA A 34 10.07 -1.58 -29.98
CA ALA A 34 11.05 -1.94 -31.01
C ALA A 34 12.37 -2.41 -30.37
N LEU A 35 12.89 -1.67 -29.38
CA LEU A 35 14.09 -2.06 -28.64
C LEU A 35 13.89 -3.38 -27.89
N VAL A 36 12.73 -3.58 -27.25
CA VAL A 36 12.40 -4.84 -26.56
C VAL A 36 12.40 -6.01 -27.53
N SER A 37 11.84 -5.83 -28.73
CA SER A 37 11.81 -6.87 -29.76
C SER A 37 13.18 -7.12 -30.38
N GLU A 38 13.99 -6.09 -30.63
CA GLU A 38 15.31 -6.19 -31.26
C GLU A 38 16.30 -6.96 -30.38
N PHE A 39 16.32 -6.65 -29.09
CA PHE A 39 17.23 -7.30 -28.14
C PHE A 39 16.62 -8.52 -27.44
N GLY A 40 15.35 -8.85 -27.73
CA GLY A 40 14.66 -9.97 -27.10
C GLY A 40 14.49 -9.82 -25.58
N PHE A 41 14.30 -8.60 -25.09
CA PHE A 41 14.17 -8.35 -23.65
C PHE A 41 12.90 -9.00 -23.09
N THR A 42 13.04 -9.66 -21.93
CA THR A 42 11.89 -10.19 -21.19
C THR A 42 11.24 -9.08 -20.35
N SER A 43 9.93 -9.18 -20.10
CA SER A 43 9.19 -8.21 -19.27
C SER A 43 9.84 -7.94 -17.91
N GLN A 44 10.46 -8.97 -17.32
CA GLN A 44 11.16 -8.90 -16.04
C GLN A 44 12.45 -8.05 -16.09
N GLN A 45 13.11 -7.96 -17.24
CA GLN A 45 14.31 -7.14 -17.45
C GLN A 45 13.96 -5.68 -17.74
N VAL A 46 12.83 -5.44 -18.41
CA VAL A 46 12.32 -4.09 -18.72
C VAL A 46 11.64 -3.46 -17.50
N PHE A 47 10.91 -4.26 -16.72
CA PHE A 47 10.23 -3.86 -15.50
C PHE A 47 10.73 -4.69 -14.33
N PRO A 48 11.94 -4.42 -13.80
CA PRO A 48 12.41 -5.11 -12.61
C PRO A 48 11.46 -4.79 -11.46
N LEU A 49 10.99 -5.83 -10.75
CA LEU A 49 10.25 -5.66 -9.50
C LEU A 49 11.20 -5.11 -8.43
N VAL A 50 11.52 -3.82 -8.50
CA VAL A 50 12.17 -3.10 -7.42
C VAL A 50 11.09 -2.87 -6.36
N GLY A 51 11.04 -3.77 -5.37
CA GLY A 51 10.29 -3.51 -4.13
C GLY A 51 9.31 -4.58 -3.66
N THR A 52 9.08 -5.68 -4.37
CA THR A 52 8.35 -6.80 -3.77
C THR A 52 9.33 -7.76 -3.13
N ARG A 53 9.81 -7.41 -1.93
CA ARG A 53 10.08 -8.48 -0.95
C ARG A 53 8.82 -9.33 -0.96
N SER A 54 8.95 -10.57 -1.43
CA SER A 54 7.89 -11.58 -1.41
C SER A 54 7.12 -11.36 -0.13
N LYS A 55 5.82 -11.07 -0.24
CA LYS A 55 4.94 -10.82 0.91
C LYS A 55 5.04 -12.08 1.77
N GLU A 56 5.99 -12.06 2.70
CA GLU A 56 6.23 -13.15 3.61
C GLU A 56 4.89 -13.33 4.29
N LYS A 57 4.28 -14.49 4.03
CA LYS A 57 2.96 -14.81 4.54
C LYS A 57 3.05 -14.59 6.04
N LYS A 58 2.54 -13.45 6.54
CA LYS A 58 2.48 -13.15 7.97
C LYS A 58 1.81 -14.37 8.59
N LYS A 59 2.63 -15.23 9.21
CA LYS A 59 2.16 -16.41 9.91
C LYS A 59 1.23 -15.85 10.98
N GLY A 60 -0.07 -16.11 10.82
CA GLY A 60 -1.09 -15.49 11.64
C GLY A 60 -0.71 -15.66 13.11
N GLU A 61 -0.68 -14.55 13.85
CA GLU A 61 -0.38 -14.51 15.27
C GLU A 61 -1.22 -15.59 15.96
N ALA A 62 -0.54 -16.54 16.63
CA ALA A 62 -1.23 -17.58 17.37
C ALA A 62 -2.00 -16.93 18.51
N LYS A 63 -3.33 -17.01 18.47
CA LYS A 63 -4.22 -16.43 19.49
C LYS A 63 -4.43 -17.35 20.67
N PHE A 64 -4.21 -18.65 20.49
CA PHE A 64 -4.44 -19.68 21.50
C PHE A 64 -3.21 -20.59 21.63
N ARG A 65 -2.85 -20.96 22.87
CA ARG A 65 -1.76 -21.92 23.16
C ARG A 65 -2.20 -22.92 24.22
N ASN A 66 -1.94 -24.19 23.97
CA ASN A 66 -2.16 -25.26 24.94
C ASN A 66 -0.98 -25.30 25.95
N PRO A 67 -1.20 -25.12 27.27
CA PRO A 67 -0.13 -25.19 28.27
C PRO A 67 0.42 -26.60 28.50
N GLN A 68 -0.33 -27.65 28.14
CA GLN A 68 0.09 -29.04 28.34
C GLN A 68 0.89 -29.60 27.16
N THR A 69 0.57 -29.21 25.93
CA THR A 69 1.23 -29.75 24.71
C THR A 69 2.04 -28.71 23.95
N GLY A 70 1.93 -27.42 24.30
CA GLY A 70 2.63 -26.34 23.61
C GLY A 70 2.09 -26.02 22.21
N GLU A 71 1.03 -26.69 21.76
CA GLU A 71 0.41 -26.45 20.46
C GLU A 71 -0.23 -25.06 20.39
N THR A 72 -0.06 -24.38 19.25
CA THR A 72 -0.56 -23.01 19.05
C THR A 72 -1.56 -22.96 17.90
N TRP A 73 -2.63 -22.21 18.06
CA TRP A 73 -3.68 -22.06 17.05
C TRP A 73 -4.05 -20.60 16.85
N SER A 74 -4.11 -20.15 15.60
CA SER A 74 -4.37 -18.75 15.21
C SER A 74 -5.86 -18.40 15.12
N GLY A 75 -6.76 -19.35 15.45
CA GLY A 75 -8.21 -19.16 15.36
C GLY A 75 -8.77 -19.21 13.94
N ARG A 76 -7.93 -19.47 12.91
CA ARG A 76 -8.38 -19.72 11.54
C ARG A 76 -8.18 -21.19 11.17
N GLY A 77 -9.23 -21.83 10.66
CA GLY A 77 -9.19 -23.22 10.15
C GLY A 77 -9.80 -24.25 11.10
N LYS A 78 -9.52 -25.53 10.88
CA LYS A 78 -10.05 -26.64 11.69
C LYS A 78 -9.58 -26.51 13.14
N GLN A 79 -10.53 -26.53 14.07
CA GLN A 79 -10.25 -26.43 15.50
C GLN A 79 -9.45 -27.66 15.95
N PRO A 80 -8.38 -27.49 16.74
CA PRO A 80 -7.58 -28.61 17.21
C PRO A 80 -8.32 -29.39 18.32
N ARG A 81 -8.04 -30.69 18.43
CA ARG A 81 -8.71 -31.60 19.38
C ARG A 81 -8.62 -31.16 20.84
N TRP A 82 -7.58 -30.42 21.22
CA TRP A 82 -7.42 -29.92 22.60
C TRP A 82 -8.35 -28.76 22.95
N LEU A 83 -8.89 -28.07 21.94
CA LEU A 83 -9.87 -26.98 22.12
C LEU A 83 -11.31 -27.46 21.90
N GLU A 84 -11.50 -28.65 21.31
CA GLU A 84 -12.81 -29.24 21.02
C GLU A 84 -13.55 -29.57 22.34
N GLY A 85 -14.68 -28.90 22.61
CA GLY A 85 -15.49 -29.10 23.82
C GLY A 85 -14.99 -28.40 25.09
N LYS A 86 -13.91 -27.61 25.03
CA LYS A 86 -13.40 -26.82 26.18
C LYS A 86 -13.63 -25.32 26.00
N ASN A 87 -13.69 -24.58 27.10
CA ASN A 87 -13.81 -23.12 27.08
C ASN A 87 -12.56 -22.49 26.44
N ARG A 88 -12.78 -21.72 25.39
CA ARG A 88 -11.73 -21.16 24.53
C ARG A 88 -10.93 -20.06 25.22
N GLU A 89 -11.50 -19.50 26.26
CA GLU A 89 -11.01 -18.35 27.02
C GLU A 89 -9.82 -18.70 27.91
N ASP A 90 -9.75 -19.95 28.39
CA ASP A 90 -8.66 -20.46 29.23
C ASP A 90 -7.34 -20.66 28.46
N PHE A 91 -7.42 -20.77 27.13
CA PHE A 91 -6.26 -21.01 26.25
C PHE A 91 -5.85 -19.78 25.44
N VAL A 92 -6.46 -18.61 25.69
CA VAL A 92 -6.11 -17.36 25.02
C VAL A 92 -4.73 -16.92 25.47
N ILE A 93 -3.84 -16.67 24.53
CA ILE A 93 -2.60 -15.98 24.82
C ILE A 93 -2.98 -14.50 25.00
N GLU A 94 -3.13 -14.02 26.23
CA GLU A 94 -3.09 -12.59 26.51
C GLU A 94 -1.71 -12.10 26.08
N THR A 95 -1.61 -11.54 24.88
CA THR A 95 -0.40 -10.84 24.43
C THR A 95 -0.27 -9.56 25.28
N PRO A 96 0.73 -9.43 26.17
CA PRO A 96 0.91 -8.22 26.97
C PRO A 96 1.40 -7.01 26.15
N ASP A 97 1.32 -7.03 24.81
CA ASP A 97 1.83 -5.96 23.93
C ASP A 97 0.86 -4.77 23.77
N THR A 98 -0.38 -4.88 24.24
CA THR A 98 -1.37 -3.79 24.07
C THR A 98 -1.33 -2.74 25.20
N ALA A 99 -0.76 -3.06 26.37
CA ALA A 99 -0.72 -2.14 27.52
C ALA A 99 0.46 -1.14 27.48
N ALA A 100 1.54 -1.44 26.76
CA ALA A 100 2.77 -0.63 26.74
C ALA A 100 2.81 0.46 25.64
N ARG A 101 1.76 0.59 24.82
CA ARG A 101 1.69 1.55 23.70
C ARG A 101 0.92 2.84 24.01
N GLN A 102 0.41 3.01 25.23
CA GLN A 102 -0.44 4.16 25.63
C GLN A 102 0.20 5.11 26.66
N SER A 103 1.52 5.10 26.86
CA SER A 103 2.19 6.15 27.63
C SER A 103 3.49 6.62 26.97
N GLY A 104 3.43 7.77 26.31
CA GLY A 104 4.59 8.48 25.75
C GLY A 104 4.17 9.72 24.94
N PRO A 105 4.65 10.93 25.28
CA PRO A 105 3.98 12.22 24.99
C PRO A 105 4.20 12.78 23.57
N PHE A 106 4.36 11.95 22.54
CA PHE A 106 4.76 12.45 21.21
C PHE A 106 3.59 12.79 20.25
N LEU A 107 2.33 12.58 20.67
CA LEU A 107 1.15 12.84 19.82
C LEU A 107 0.28 14.04 20.26
N ALA A 108 0.68 14.78 21.30
CA ALA A 108 -0.01 16.01 21.70
C ALA A 108 0.52 17.26 20.97
N GLU A 109 1.77 17.25 20.48
CA GLU A 109 2.39 18.42 19.86
C GLU A 109 2.06 18.57 18.36
N MET A 110 1.73 17.49 17.67
CA MET A 110 1.48 17.52 16.21
C MET A 110 0.07 18.03 15.85
N ALA A 111 -0.88 18.03 16.78
CA ALA A 111 -2.25 18.50 16.55
C ALA A 111 -2.39 20.04 16.48
N ALA A 112 -1.36 20.80 16.88
CA ALA A 112 -1.40 22.27 16.89
C ALA A 112 -0.97 22.95 15.57
N ALA A 113 -0.54 22.18 14.55
CA ALA A 113 -0.03 22.73 13.29
C ALA A 113 -1.06 22.81 12.13
N ALA A 114 -2.34 22.49 12.38
CA ALA A 114 -3.39 22.51 11.36
C ALA A 114 -4.04 23.91 11.16
N GLY A 115 -3.22 24.96 11.16
CA GLY A 115 -3.68 26.35 11.17
C GLY A 115 -2.92 27.29 10.25
N ARG A 116 -2.62 26.90 9.00
CA ARG A 116 -2.27 27.86 7.93
C ARG A 116 -2.72 27.36 6.55
N ASN A 117 -3.91 27.82 6.17
CA ASN A 117 -4.33 28.26 4.84
C ASN A 117 -3.30 28.06 3.71
N TRP A 118 -3.65 27.26 2.69
CA TRP A 118 -3.00 27.31 1.38
C TRP A 118 -4.07 27.36 0.26
N PRO A 119 -4.05 28.38 -0.62
CA PRO A 119 -5.09 28.63 -1.61
C PRO A 119 -4.90 27.78 -2.87
N ASN A 120 -6.01 27.32 -3.44
CA ASN A 120 -6.06 26.52 -4.67
C ASN A 120 -5.82 27.39 -5.91
N ARG A 121 -4.99 26.91 -6.84
CA ARG A 121 -4.67 27.48 -8.15
C ARG A 121 -5.50 26.80 -9.23
#